data_AF-A0A1U8D5Y3-F1
#
_entry.id   AF-A0A1U8D5Y3-F1
#
_cell.length_a   1.000
_cell.length_b   1.000
_cell.length_c   1.000
_cell.angle_alpha   90.00
_cell.angle_beta   90.00
_cell.angle_gamma   90.00
#
_symmetry.space_group_name_H-M   'P 1'
#
loop_
_entity.id
_entity.type
_entity.pdbx_description
1 polymer ?
#
loop_
_entity_poly.entity_id
_entity_poly.type
_entity_poly.pdbx_seq_one_letter_code
_entity_poly.pdbx_strand_id
1 'polypeptide(L)' 'MFGRLTLPQIILGVVLGVGGGIYIYKPIFDQFRREQKQLQEKLEAPQDVAKED' A
#
# COMPACT_ATOMS: atom_id res chain seq x y z
N MET A 1 7.78 -18.27 26.51
CA MET A 1 6.96 -17.40 27.39
C MET A 1 7.02 -15.99 26.82
N PHE A 2 5.98 -15.54 26.10
CA PHE A 2 5.84 -14.13 25.69
C PHE A 2 5.55 -13.32 26.96
N GLY A 3 6.61 -13.03 27.73
CA GLY A 3 6.53 -12.16 28.89
C GLY A 3 5.95 -10.82 28.46
N ARG A 4 5.02 -10.31 29.27
CA ARG A 4 4.32 -9.04 29.06
C ARG A 4 5.27 -8.01 28.46
N LEU A 5 5.04 -7.63 27.20
CA LEU A 5 5.79 -6.56 26.54
C LEU A 5 5.74 -5.34 27.46
N THR A 6 6.92 -4.86 27.84
CA THR A 6 7.00 -3.68 28.69
C THR A 6 6.38 -2.50 27.94
N LEU A 7 5.63 -1.63 28.63
CA LEU A 7 5.04 -0.40 28.06
C LEU A 7 5.94 0.31 27.04
N PRO A 8 7.25 0.54 27.30
CA PRO A 8 8.15 1.13 26.32
C PRO A 8 8.31 0.31 25.03
N GLN A 9 8.32 -1.03 25.07
CA GLN A 9 8.40 -1.87 23.88
C GLN A 9 7.15 -1.78 23.02
N ILE A 10 5.97 -1.63 23.64
CA ILE A 10 4.71 -1.44 22.93
C ILE A 10 4.75 -0.11 22.16
N ILE A 11 5.16 0.97 22.85
CA ILE A 11 5.27 2.30 22.24
C ILE A 11 6.26 2.28 21.08
N LEU A 12 7.42 1.63 21.26
CA LEU A 12 8.43 1.50 20.20
C LEU A 12 7.88 0.74 18.99
N GLY A 13 7.19 -0.38 19.21
CA GLY A 13 6.55 -1.15 18.14
C GLY A 13 5.48 -0.36 17.39
N VAL A 14 4.68 0.45 18.11
CA VAL A 14 3.67 1.33 17.50
C VAL A 14 4.32 2.45 16.69
N VAL A 15 5.35 3.10 17.23
CA VAL A 15 6.07 4.19 16.52
C VAL A 15 6.79 3.65 15.29
N LEU A 16 7.41 2.47 15.37
CA LEU A 16 8.05 1.85 14.20
C LEU A 16 7.03 1.32 13.19
N GLY A 17 5.90 0.78 13.64
CA GLY A 17 4.83 0.32 12.76
C GLY A 17 4.13 1.47 12.03
N VAL A 18 3.75 2.53 12.73
CA VAL A 18 3.09 3.71 12.16
C VAL A 18 4.10 4.59 11.42
N GLY A 19 5.27 4.83 12.01
CA GLY A 19 6.33 5.63 11.39
C GLY A 19 6.92 4.94 10.16
N GLY A 20 7.25 3.65 10.26
CA GLY A 20 7.73 2.85 9.13
C GLY A 20 6.64 2.66 8.08
N GLY A 21 5.40 2.41 8.50
CA GLY A 21 4.24 2.35 7.62
C GLY A 21 4.06 3.66 6.86
N ILE A 22 3.94 4.81 7.52
CA ILE A 22 3.69 6.07 6.84
C ILE A 22 4.91 6.53 6.01
N TYR A 23 6.14 6.37 6.50
CA TYR A 23 7.32 6.93 5.84
C TYR A 23 7.82 6.07 4.67
N ILE A 24 7.73 4.74 4.77
CA ILE A 24 8.13 3.83 3.68
C ILE A 24 6.96 3.61 2.72
N TYR A 25 5.73 3.45 3.23
CA TYR A 25 4.59 3.15 2.37
C TYR A 25 4.18 4.37 1.56
N LYS A 26 4.22 5.60 2.10
CA LYS A 26 3.70 6.78 1.39
C LYS A 26 4.36 7.02 0.01
N PRO A 27 5.69 7.06 -0.14
CA PRO A 27 6.31 7.28 -1.46
C PRO A 27 6.10 6.08 -2.41
N ILE A 28 6.23 4.85 -1.92
CA ILE A 28 6.08 3.64 -2.74
C ILE A 28 4.62 3.46 -3.18
N PHE A 29 3.67 3.73 -2.28
CA PHE A 29 2.25 3.61 -2.55
C PHE A 29 1.72 4.69 -3.48
N ASP A 30 2.27 5.91 -3.44
CA ASP A 30 1.84 6.97 -4.37
C ASP A 30 2.20 6.63 -5.82
N GLN A 31 3.40 6.06 -6.02
CA GLN A 31 3.84 5.58 -7.32
C GLN A 31 3.01 4.35 -7.75
N PHE A 32 2.79 3.41 -6.85
CA PHE A 32 1.96 2.22 -7.08
C PHE A 32 0.49 2.58 -7.41
N ARG A 33 -0.07 3.61 -6.74
CA ARG A 33 -1.42 4.14 -6.99
C ARG A 33 -1.54 4.68 -8.41
N ARG A 34 -0.53 5.42 -8.88
CA ARG A 34 -0.50 5.98 -10.23
C ARG A 34 -0.40 4.88 -11.29
N GLU A 35 0.48 3.91 -11.05
CA GLU A 35 0.65 2.75 -11.93
C GLU A 35 -0.62 1.89 -12.01
N GLN A 36 -1.28 1.62 -10.88
CA GLN A 36 -2.57 0.92 -10.88
C GLN A 36 -3.65 1.66 -11.66
N LYS A 37 -3.70 2.99 -11.54
CA LYS A 37 -4.69 3.80 -12.26
C LYS A 37 -4.46 3.71 -13.78
N GLN A 38 -3.20 3.77 -14.21
CA GLN A 38 -2.83 3.58 -15.61
C GLN A 38 -3.08 2.14 -16.09
N LEU A 39 -2.83 1.13 -15.25
CA LEU A 39 -3.16 -0.26 -15.58
C LEU A 39 -4.67 -0.46 -15.72
N GLN A 40 -5.48 0.09 -14.81
CA GLN A 40 -6.94 0.04 -14.91
C GLN A 40 -7.45 0.67 -16.20
N GLU A 41 -6.97 1.88 -16.53
CA GLU A 41 -7.34 2.57 -17.78
C GLU A 41 -6.94 1.76 -19.02
N LYS A 42 -5.77 1.11 -18.98
CA LYS A 42 -5.26 0.25 -20.07
C LYS A 42 -5.92 -1.14 -20.11
N LEU A 43 -6.63 -1.56 -19.07
CA LEU A 43 -7.41 -2.80 -18.98
C LEU A 43 -8.89 -2.57 -19.33
N GLU A 44 -9.40 -1.36 -19.13
CA GLU A 44 -10.72 -0.94 -19.59
C GLU A 44 -10.72 -0.64 -21.10
N ALA A 45 -9.67 0.00 -21.64
CA ALA A 45 -9.50 0.25 -23.08
C ALA A 45 -9.61 -1.00 -24.01
N PRO A 46 -9.06 -2.18 -23.69
CA PRO A 46 -9.19 -3.37 -24.54
C PRO A 46 -10.58 -4.02 -24.50
N GLN A 47 -11.47 -3.62 -23.59
CA GLN A 47 -12.83 -4.17 -23.53
C GLN A 47 -13.85 -3.44 -24.41
N ASP A 48 -13.51 -2.26 -24.94
CA ASP A 48 -14.32 -1.59 -25.97
C ASP A 48 -14.02 -2.12 -27.38
N VAL A 49 -12.81 -2.63 -27.62
CA VAL A 49 -12.42 -3.17 -28.95
C VAL A 49 -12.98 -4.58 -29.21
N ALA A 50 -13.38 -5.33 -28.17
CA ALA A 50 -14.06 -6.63 -28.31
C ALA A 50 -15.61 -6.50 -28.32
N LYS A 51 -16.12 -5.26 -28.21
CA LYS A 51 -17.51 -4.78 -28.35
C LYS A 51 -18.07 -4.72 -29.78
N GLU A 52 -17.19 -4.60 -30.77
CA GLU A 52 -17.52 -4.37 -32.17
C GLU A 52 -16.79 -5.38 -33.05
N ASP A 53 -17.26 -6.63 -33.07
CA ASP A 53 -17.12 -7.58 -34.19
C ASP A 53 -18.17 -8.70 -34.07
#